data_AF-A0A9D0T223-F1
#
_entry.id   AF-A0A9D0T223-F1
#
_cell.length_a   1.000
_cell.length_b   1.000
_cell.length_c   1.000
_cell.angle_alpha   90.00
_cell.angle_beta   90.00
_cell.angle_gamma   90.00
#
_symmetry.space_group_name_H-M   'P 1'
#
loop_
_entity.id
_entity.type
_entity.pdbx_description
1 polymer ?
#
loop_
_entity_poly.entity_id
_entity_poly.type
_entity_poly.pdbx_seq_one_letter_code
_entity_poly.pdbx_strand_id
1 'polypeptide(L)'
;MVKKKKTKVKAKRRVAKRSPKRVAASKPLSKAHEKTLKVVSAALDKAEKLREKVIAAEEALEVATGKIEKATRAATRKKTAAAKRAVVTAKNAAKKARATLTASKAKAREAEKALKESVKLAEVERKLEEAKEKAVAAFLSKWQKAYDRKVASKKKGRKKRRVKRAQ
;
A
#
# COMPACT_ATOMS: atom_id res chain seq x y z
N MET A 1 45.05 15.53 -27.04
CA MET A 1 43.78 15.76 -26.29
C MET A 1 42.98 14.47 -26.16
N VAL A 2 42.98 13.84 -24.97
CA VAL A 2 42.25 12.58 -24.72
C VAL A 2 40.80 12.89 -24.35
N LYS A 3 39.85 12.60 -25.24
CA LYS A 3 38.41 12.77 -24.97
C LYS A 3 37.97 11.72 -23.93
N LYS A 4 37.74 12.14 -22.68
CA LYS A 4 37.15 11.29 -21.62
C LYS A 4 35.75 10.81 -22.07
N LYS A 5 35.59 9.49 -22.29
CA LYS A 5 34.28 8.87 -22.52
C LYS A 5 33.42 9.00 -21.25
N LYS A 6 32.35 9.79 -21.31
CA LYS A 6 31.35 9.88 -20.24
C LYS A 6 30.55 8.58 -20.19
N THR A 7 30.77 7.75 -19.17
CA THR A 7 29.91 6.58 -18.87
C THR A 7 28.52 7.08 -18.44
N LYS A 8 27.51 6.91 -19.30
CA LYS A 8 26.09 7.14 -18.94
C LYS A 8 25.69 6.14 -17.86
N VAL A 9 25.67 6.57 -16.60
CA VAL A 9 25.02 5.80 -15.52
C VAL A 9 23.53 5.77 -15.83
N LYS A 10 22.99 4.60 -16.19
CA LYS A 10 21.55 4.43 -16.39
C LYS A 10 20.85 4.73 -15.07
N ALA A 11 19.98 5.74 -15.06
CA ALA A 11 19.16 6.07 -13.91
C ALA A 11 18.37 4.83 -13.45
N LYS A 12 18.41 4.52 -12.15
CA LYS A 12 17.60 3.43 -11.58
C LYS A 12 16.13 3.72 -11.86
N ARG A 13 15.48 2.79 -12.57
CA ARG A 13 14.05 2.85 -12.88
C ARG A 13 13.27 2.91 -11.56
N ARG A 14 12.59 4.02 -11.28
CA ARG A 14 11.77 4.15 -10.06
C ARG A 14 10.64 3.14 -10.12
N VAL A 15 10.60 2.22 -9.16
CA VAL A 15 9.46 1.32 -9.00
C VAL A 15 8.29 2.15 -8.49
N ALA A 16 7.21 2.21 -9.27
CA ALA A 16 5.99 2.87 -8.85
C ALA A 16 5.47 2.21 -7.56
N LYS A 17 5.30 3.00 -6.50
CA LYS A 17 4.69 2.52 -5.25
C LYS A 17 3.27 2.05 -5.56
N ARG A 18 2.94 0.82 -5.20
CA ARG A 18 1.57 0.29 -5.40
C ARG A 18 0.66 0.90 -4.36
N SER A 19 -0.54 1.33 -4.76
CA SER A 19 -1.54 1.81 -3.81
C SER A 19 -2.04 0.65 -2.94
N PRO A 20 -2.42 0.88 -1.68
CA PRO A 20 -2.93 -0.17 -0.79
C PRO A 20 -4.07 -0.99 -1.40
N LYS A 21 -5.02 -0.32 -2.08
CA LYS A 21 -6.13 -0.97 -2.82
C LYS A 21 -5.63 -1.93 -3.91
N ARG A 22 -4.57 -1.55 -4.63
CA ARG A 22 -3.96 -2.39 -5.67
C ARG A 22 -3.14 -3.53 -5.09
N VAL A 23 -2.60 -3.37 -3.88
CA VAL A 23 -1.94 -4.46 -3.16
C VAL A 23 -2.98 -5.48 -2.72
N ALA A 24 -4.06 -5.07 -2.06
CA ALA A 24 -5.15 -5.95 -1.65
C ALA A 24 -5.75 -6.77 -2.80
N ALA A 25 -5.92 -6.15 -3.98
CA ALA A 25 -6.45 -6.82 -5.19
C ALA A 25 -5.42 -7.66 -5.96
N SER A 26 -4.19 -7.83 -5.45
CA SER A 26 -3.17 -8.60 -6.15
C SER A 26 -3.43 -10.11 -6.06
N LYS A 27 -3.02 -10.87 -7.07
CA LYS A 27 -3.15 -12.32 -7.05
C LYS A 27 -2.22 -12.92 -5.97
N PRO A 28 -2.70 -13.87 -5.16
CA PRO A 28 -1.86 -14.52 -4.17
C PRO A 28 -0.78 -15.38 -4.86
N LEU A 29 0.48 -15.26 -4.41
CA LEU A 29 1.58 -16.11 -4.87
C LEU A 29 1.74 -17.35 -3.98
N SER A 30 1.37 -17.24 -2.71
CA SER A 30 1.42 -18.33 -1.72
C SER A 30 0.30 -18.19 -0.69
N LYS A 31 0.06 -19.24 0.10
CA LYS A 31 -0.90 -19.19 1.22
C LYS A 31 -0.53 -18.13 2.27
N ALA A 32 0.76 -17.85 2.46
CA ALA A 32 1.22 -16.78 3.35
C ALA A 32 0.86 -15.41 2.77
N HIS A 33 1.18 -15.18 1.49
CA HIS A 33 0.81 -13.94 0.80
C HIS A 33 -0.71 -13.72 0.76
N GLU A 34 -1.49 -14.79 0.58
CA GLU A 34 -2.96 -14.69 0.66
C GLU A 34 -3.44 -14.20 2.03
N LYS A 35 -2.85 -14.69 3.12
CA LYS A 35 -3.19 -14.24 4.48
C LYS A 35 -2.87 -12.76 4.67
N THR A 36 -1.69 -12.30 4.21
CA THR A 36 -1.33 -10.88 4.34
C THR A 36 -2.18 -9.97 3.46
N LEU A 37 -2.59 -10.42 2.27
CA LEU A 37 -3.54 -9.68 1.44
C LEU A 37 -4.92 -9.50 2.12
N LYS A 38 -5.42 -10.54 2.79
CA LYS A 38 -6.66 -10.45 3.59
C LYS A 38 -6.51 -9.44 4.72
N VAL A 39 -5.37 -9.42 5.41
CA VAL A 39 -5.07 -8.43 6.46
C VAL A 39 -5.02 -7.02 5.88
N VAL A 40 -4.43 -6.81 4.70
CA VAL A 40 -4.42 -5.51 4.01
C VAL A 40 -5.85 -5.08 3.66
N SER A 41 -6.69 -5.99 3.16
CA SER A 41 -8.09 -5.70 2.86
C SER A 41 -8.87 -5.29 4.11
N ALA A 42 -8.76 -6.05 5.20
CA ALA A 42 -9.43 -5.71 6.45
C ALA A 42 -8.93 -4.39 7.05
N ALA A 43 -7.64 -4.07 6.89
CA ALA A 43 -7.07 -2.79 7.32
C ALA A 43 -7.56 -1.62 6.45
N LEU A 44 -7.75 -1.84 5.15
CA LEU A 44 -8.35 -0.86 4.24
C LEU A 44 -9.78 -0.53 4.67
N ASP A 45 -10.62 -1.53 4.87
CA ASP A 45 -12.03 -1.35 5.24
C ASP A 45 -12.15 -0.60 6.59
N LYS A 46 -11.28 -0.94 7.56
CA LYS A 46 -11.22 -0.22 8.84
C LYS A 46 -10.80 1.23 8.67
N ALA A 47 -9.81 1.51 7.82
CA ALA A 47 -9.36 2.87 7.56
C ALA A 47 -10.43 3.71 6.85
N GLU A 48 -11.16 3.13 5.90
CA GLU A 48 -12.27 3.79 5.20
C GLU A 48 -13.41 4.14 6.18
N LYS A 49 -13.87 3.18 6.99
CA LYS A 49 -14.89 3.44 8.03
C LYS A 49 -14.48 4.52 9.03
N LEU A 50 -13.19 4.58 9.39
CA LEU A 50 -12.69 5.61 10.30
C LEU A 50 -12.60 6.98 9.62
N ARG A 51 -12.32 7.04 8.32
CA ARG A 51 -12.39 8.28 7.54
C ARG A 51 -13.81 8.81 7.44
N GLU A 52 -14.79 7.96 7.21
CA GLU A 52 -16.21 8.34 7.24
C GLU A 52 -16.61 8.95 8.59
N LYS A 53 -16.13 8.36 9.71
CA LYS A 53 -16.34 8.93 11.05
C LYS A 53 -15.65 10.27 11.28
N VAL A 54 -14.53 10.54 10.60
CA VAL A 54 -13.89 11.85 10.62
C VAL A 54 -14.75 12.86 9.88
N ILE A 55 -15.23 12.51 8.68
CA ILE A 55 -16.11 13.38 7.87
C ILE A 55 -17.38 13.73 8.66
N ALA A 56 -18.07 12.75 9.23
CA ALA A 56 -19.25 12.99 10.05
C ALA A 56 -18.95 13.88 11.28
N ALA A 57 -17.77 13.76 11.88
CA ALA A 57 -17.36 14.63 12.98
C ALA A 57 -16.99 16.06 12.53
N GLU A 58 -16.52 16.23 11.28
CA GLU A 58 -16.29 17.55 10.67
C GLU A 58 -17.61 18.25 10.39
N GLU A 59 -18.58 17.55 9.80
CA GLU A 59 -19.95 18.06 9.56
C GLU A 59 -20.63 18.44 10.89
N ALA A 60 -20.52 17.60 11.92
CA ALA A 60 -21.07 17.90 13.25
C ALA A 60 -20.43 19.15 13.87
N LEU A 61 -19.14 19.37 13.64
CA LEU A 61 -18.44 20.57 14.09
C LEU A 61 -18.94 21.81 13.33
N GLU A 62 -19.10 21.72 12.02
CA GLU A 62 -19.60 22.81 11.17
C GLU A 62 -21.01 23.24 11.60
N VAL A 63 -21.91 22.28 11.83
CA VAL A 63 -23.26 22.54 12.35
C VAL A 63 -23.20 23.22 13.72
N ALA A 64 -22.30 22.76 14.61
CA ALA A 64 -22.13 23.37 15.92
C ALA A 64 -21.58 24.81 15.84
N THR A 65 -20.66 25.10 14.92
CA THR A 65 -20.17 26.46 14.68
C THR A 65 -21.26 27.36 14.12
N GLY A 66 -22.09 26.87 13.19
CA GLY A 66 -23.25 27.61 12.70
C GLY A 66 -24.28 27.92 13.80
N LYS A 67 -24.47 27.00 14.75
CA LYS A 67 -25.33 27.25 15.94
C LYS A 67 -24.74 28.31 16.86
N ILE A 68 -23.42 28.37 17.02
CA ILE A 68 -22.77 29.45 17.77
C ILE A 68 -23.11 30.78 17.13
N GLU A 69 -22.87 30.94 15.83
CA GLU A 69 -23.12 32.21 15.12
C GLU A 69 -24.56 32.70 15.26
N LYS A 70 -25.53 31.79 15.09
CA LYS A 70 -26.96 32.10 15.29
C LYS A 70 -27.22 32.55 16.73
N ALA A 71 -26.65 31.86 17.72
CA ALA A 71 -26.79 32.23 19.13
C ALA A 71 -26.13 33.58 19.43
N THR A 72 -24.96 33.88 18.87
CA THR A 72 -24.29 35.18 19.06
C THR A 72 -25.11 36.31 18.48
N ARG A 73 -25.64 36.14 17.25
CA ARG A 73 -26.53 37.14 16.63
C ARG A 73 -27.81 37.36 17.44
N ALA A 74 -28.38 36.31 18.03
CA ALA A 74 -29.55 36.43 18.89
C ALA A 74 -29.21 37.16 20.21
N ALA A 75 -28.04 36.87 20.80
CA ALA A 75 -27.58 37.53 22.02
C ALA A 75 -27.28 39.02 21.82
N THR A 76 -26.69 39.40 20.67
CA THR A 76 -26.44 40.81 20.36
C THR A 76 -27.73 41.59 20.11
N ARG A 77 -28.71 40.99 19.42
CA ARG A 77 -30.01 41.62 19.14
C ARG A 77 -30.91 41.73 20.37
N LYS A 78 -31.12 40.63 21.09
CA LYS A 78 -32.10 40.58 22.20
C LYS A 78 -31.51 41.04 23.53
N LYS A 79 -30.19 40.96 23.72
CA LYS A 79 -29.46 41.33 24.95
C LYS A 79 -29.95 40.66 26.25
N THR A 80 -30.82 39.66 26.17
CA THR A 80 -31.37 38.96 27.34
C THR A 80 -30.37 37.98 27.95
N ALA A 81 -30.53 37.70 29.25
CA ALA A 81 -29.72 36.70 29.95
C ALA A 81 -29.86 35.30 29.33
N ALA A 82 -31.08 34.93 28.91
CA ALA A 82 -31.33 33.67 28.22
C ALA A 82 -30.54 33.54 26.91
N ALA A 83 -30.48 34.60 26.10
CA ALA A 83 -29.73 34.60 24.85
C ALA A 83 -28.21 34.51 25.08
N LYS A 84 -27.68 35.19 26.12
CA LYS A 84 -26.28 35.05 26.53
C LYS A 84 -25.95 33.63 27.01
N ARG A 85 -26.83 32.98 27.78
CA ARG A 85 -26.68 31.57 28.20
C ARG A 85 -26.69 30.61 27.01
N ALA A 86 -27.51 30.86 25.99
CA ALA A 86 -27.55 30.06 24.77
C ALA A 86 -26.23 30.09 23.97
N VAL A 87 -25.49 31.20 24.00
CA VAL A 87 -24.14 31.27 23.39
C VAL A 87 -23.17 30.35 24.13
N VAL A 88 -23.21 30.34 25.46
CA VAL A 88 -22.33 29.49 26.27
C VAL A 88 -22.63 28.00 26.03
N THR A 89 -23.91 27.62 25.97
CA THR A 89 -24.29 26.22 25.67
C THR A 89 -23.86 25.81 24.26
N ALA A 90 -24.02 26.68 23.26
CA ALA A 90 -23.54 26.43 21.90
C ALA A 90 -22.00 26.30 21.83
N LYS A 91 -21.26 27.14 22.55
CA LYS A 91 -19.79 27.04 22.67
C LYS A 91 -19.36 25.72 23.30
N ASN A 92 -20.04 25.28 24.36
CA ASN A 92 -19.78 24.00 25.00
C ASN A 92 -20.06 22.81 24.07
N ALA A 93 -21.14 22.87 23.29
CA ALA A 93 -21.45 21.85 22.29
C ALA A 93 -20.38 21.80 21.18
N ALA A 94 -19.92 22.94 20.68
CA ALA A 94 -18.83 22.97 19.69
C ALA A 94 -17.50 22.46 20.28
N LYS A 95 -17.20 22.75 21.55
CA LYS A 95 -16.01 22.20 22.23
C LYS A 95 -16.07 20.68 22.28
N LYS A 96 -17.23 20.10 22.60
CA LYS A 96 -17.44 18.64 22.55
C LYS A 96 -17.27 18.08 21.13
N ALA A 97 -17.84 18.73 20.12
CA ALA A 97 -17.68 18.33 18.72
C ALA A 97 -16.20 18.37 18.27
N ARG A 98 -15.43 19.39 18.65
CA ARG A 98 -13.98 19.46 18.40
C ARG A 98 -13.23 18.30 19.07
N ALA A 99 -13.55 17.99 20.32
CA ALA A 99 -12.93 16.87 21.03
C ALA A 99 -13.20 15.54 20.29
N THR A 100 -14.45 15.29 19.88
CA THR A 100 -14.80 14.12 19.07
C THR A 100 -14.04 14.09 17.75
N LEU A 101 -13.92 15.21 17.04
CA LEU A 101 -13.16 15.30 15.80
C LEU A 101 -11.68 14.95 16.01
N THR A 102 -11.06 15.48 17.07
CA THR A 102 -9.65 15.17 17.38
C THR A 102 -9.45 13.68 17.70
N ALA A 103 -10.37 13.07 18.46
CA ALA A 103 -10.32 11.66 18.78
C ALA A 103 -10.51 10.78 17.52
N SER A 104 -11.46 11.12 16.65
CA SER A 104 -11.67 10.44 15.37
C SER A 104 -10.44 10.55 14.46
N LYS A 105 -9.81 11.73 14.39
CA LYS A 105 -8.58 11.94 13.61
C LYS A 105 -7.40 11.13 14.15
N ALA A 106 -7.28 11.00 15.48
CA ALA A 106 -6.24 10.16 16.09
C ALA A 106 -6.40 8.69 15.68
N LYS A 107 -7.61 8.15 15.83
CA LYS A 107 -7.94 6.77 15.43
C LYS A 107 -7.72 6.53 13.93
N ALA A 108 -8.12 7.48 13.08
CA ALA A 108 -7.88 7.37 11.64
C ALA A 108 -6.38 7.33 11.30
N ARG A 109 -5.55 8.14 11.98
CA ARG A 109 -4.10 8.13 11.78
C ARG A 109 -3.45 6.82 12.22
N GLU A 110 -3.90 6.24 13.33
CA GLU A 110 -3.42 4.93 13.79
C GLU A 110 -3.78 3.82 12.81
N ALA A 111 -5.02 3.81 12.30
CA ALA A 111 -5.44 2.87 11.27
C ALA A 111 -4.66 3.02 9.96
N GLU A 112 -4.32 4.25 9.56
CA GLU A 112 -3.47 4.50 8.38
C GLU A 112 -2.03 4.00 8.58
N LYS A 113 -1.47 4.12 9.79
CA LYS A 113 -0.16 3.56 10.12
C LYS A 113 -0.19 2.03 10.03
N ALA A 114 -1.18 1.39 10.66
CA ALA A 114 -1.39 -0.05 10.59
C ALA A 114 -1.57 -0.53 9.14
N LEU A 115 -2.33 0.19 8.32
CA LEU A 115 -2.48 -0.12 6.90
C LEU A 115 -1.14 -0.06 6.15
N LYS A 116 -0.32 0.98 6.40
CA LYS A 116 1.02 1.10 5.77
C LYS A 116 1.94 -0.04 6.18
N GLU A 117 1.87 -0.49 7.43
CA GLU A 117 2.64 -1.63 7.93
C GLU A 117 2.19 -2.94 7.28
N SER A 118 0.89 -3.20 7.22
CA SER A 118 0.32 -4.37 6.54
C SER A 118 0.71 -4.43 5.06
N VAL A 119 0.69 -3.29 4.36
CA VAL A 119 1.12 -3.20 2.95
C VAL A 119 2.62 -3.52 2.82
N LYS A 120 3.47 -3.02 3.72
CA LYS A 120 4.90 -3.35 3.71
C LYS A 120 5.12 -4.86 3.93
N LEU A 121 4.40 -5.47 4.86
CA LEU A 121 4.50 -6.91 5.13
C LEU A 121 4.11 -7.73 3.90
N ALA A 122 2.98 -7.40 3.27
CA ALA A 122 2.55 -8.05 2.03
C ALA A 122 3.59 -7.89 0.90
N GLU A 123 4.20 -6.71 0.76
CA GLU A 123 5.29 -6.50 -0.21
C GLU A 123 6.55 -7.32 0.08
N VAL A 124 6.91 -7.50 1.36
CA VAL A 124 8.04 -8.33 1.77
C VAL A 124 7.77 -9.79 1.44
N GLU A 125 6.60 -10.31 1.80
CA GLU A 125 6.22 -11.69 1.45
C GLU A 125 6.20 -11.90 -0.06
N ARG A 126 5.66 -10.95 -0.83
CA ARG A 126 5.67 -11.02 -2.29
C ARG A 126 7.09 -11.13 -2.85
N LYS A 127 8.03 -10.34 -2.34
CA LYS A 127 9.45 -10.39 -2.76
C LYS A 127 10.12 -11.71 -2.40
N LEU A 128 9.79 -12.28 -1.24
CA LEU A 128 10.31 -13.58 -0.82
C LEU A 128 9.81 -14.68 -1.76
N GLU A 129 8.53 -14.68 -2.12
CA GLU A 129 7.98 -15.65 -3.08
C GLU A 129 8.55 -15.45 -4.50
N GLU A 130 8.64 -14.22 -4.98
CA GLU A 130 9.29 -13.90 -6.28
C GLU A 130 10.75 -14.39 -6.31
N ALA A 131 11.47 -14.31 -5.19
CA ALA A 131 12.84 -14.81 -5.08
C ALA A 131 12.91 -16.34 -5.13
N LYS A 132 11.98 -17.03 -4.47
CA LYS A 132 11.87 -18.50 -4.53
C LYS A 132 11.53 -18.98 -5.94
N GLU A 133 10.52 -18.38 -6.59
CA GLU A 133 10.15 -18.70 -7.97
C GLU A 133 11.32 -18.51 -8.92
N LYS A 134 12.08 -17.41 -8.77
CA LYS A 134 13.28 -17.15 -9.57
C LYS A 134 14.37 -18.19 -9.32
N ALA A 135 14.57 -18.62 -8.08
CA ALA A 135 15.54 -19.66 -7.75
C ALA A 135 15.14 -21.01 -8.37
N VAL A 136 13.87 -21.40 -8.28
CA VAL A 136 13.33 -22.60 -8.91
C VAL A 136 13.46 -22.53 -10.44
N ALA A 137 13.11 -21.41 -11.06
CA ALA A 137 13.26 -21.22 -12.50
C ALA A 137 14.73 -21.30 -12.96
N ALA A 138 15.66 -20.72 -12.20
CA ALA A 138 17.09 -20.80 -12.48
C ALA A 138 17.60 -22.25 -12.35
N PHE A 139 17.15 -22.98 -11.33
CA PHE A 139 17.47 -24.39 -11.14
C PHE A 139 16.94 -25.24 -12.30
N LEU A 140 15.66 -25.12 -12.64
CA LEU A 140 15.03 -25.85 -13.75
C LEU A 140 15.72 -25.52 -15.08
N SER A 141 16.07 -24.26 -15.33
CA SER A 141 16.80 -23.87 -16.55
C SER A 141 18.19 -24.52 -16.62
N LYS A 142 18.91 -24.59 -15.50
CA LYS A 142 20.22 -25.25 -15.44
C LYS A 142 20.08 -26.76 -15.64
N TRP A 143 19.08 -27.37 -15.02
CA TRP A 143 18.80 -28.80 -15.12
C TRP A 143 18.37 -29.19 -16.55
N GLN A 144 17.45 -28.44 -17.15
CA GLN A 144 17.02 -28.64 -18.53
C GLN A 144 18.19 -28.53 -19.51
N LYS A 145 19.04 -27.50 -19.37
CA LYS A 145 20.25 -27.37 -20.20
C LYS A 145 21.21 -28.55 -20.04
N ALA A 146 21.36 -29.08 -18.83
CA ALA A 146 22.20 -30.25 -18.59
C ALA A 146 21.59 -31.52 -19.20
N TYR A 147 20.28 -31.69 -19.08
CA TYR A 147 19.53 -32.78 -19.71
C TYR A 147 19.63 -32.72 -21.24
N ASP A 148 19.35 -31.56 -21.84
CA ASP A 148 19.42 -31.34 -23.29
C ASP A 148 20.84 -31.61 -23.83
N ARG A 149 21.89 -31.19 -23.09
CA ARG A 149 23.28 -31.51 -23.42
C ARG A 149 23.55 -33.02 -23.40
N LYS A 150 23.02 -33.75 -22.42
CA LYS A 150 23.17 -35.21 -22.30
C LYS A 150 22.42 -35.96 -23.42
N VAL A 151 21.25 -35.46 -23.83
CA VAL A 151 20.49 -36.01 -24.97
C VAL A 151 21.22 -35.72 -26.28
N ALA A 152 21.77 -34.52 -26.45
CA ALA A 152 22.53 -34.14 -27.63
C ALA A 152 23.86 -34.90 -27.77
N SER A 153 24.57 -35.18 -26.67
CA SER A 153 25.82 -35.94 -26.69
C SER A 153 25.60 -37.41 -27.09
N LYS A 154 24.49 -38.03 -26.67
CA LYS A 154 24.07 -39.37 -27.14
C LYS A 154 23.80 -39.42 -28.65
N LYS A 155 23.25 -38.34 -29.24
CA LYS A 155 23.03 -38.26 -30.70
C LYS A 155 24.32 -38.00 -31.50
N LYS A 156 25.31 -37.28 -30.93
CA LYS A 156 26.57 -36.95 -31.62
C LYS A 156 27.61 -38.07 -31.67
N GLY A 157 27.48 -39.12 -30.84
CA GLY A 157 28.38 -40.29 -30.84
C GLY A 157 28.28 -41.21 -32.06
N ARG A 158 27.35 -40.98 -33.00
CA ARG A 158 27.09 -41.87 -34.14
C ARG A 158 27.62 -41.36 -35.49
N LYS A 159 28.62 -40.48 -35.51
CA LYS A 159 29.40 -40.21 -36.74
C LYS A 159 30.56 -41.20 -36.81
N LYS A 160 30.35 -42.28 -37.57
CA LYS A 160 31.35 -43.28 -37.94
C LYS A 160 32.69 -42.62 -38.29
N ARG A 161 33.79 -43.08 -37.68
CA ARG A 161 35.17 -42.88 -38.18
C ARG A 161 35.15 -43.25 -39.66
N ARG A 162 35.33 -42.29 -40.58
CA ARG A 162 35.68 -42.61 -41.97
C ARG A 162 37.06 -43.25 -41.91
N VAL A 163 37.12 -44.55 -42.15
CA VAL A 163 38.38 -45.27 -42.38
C VAL A 163 39.02 -44.61 -43.61
N LYS A 164 40.19 -43.99 -43.44
CA LYS A 164 41.03 -43.62 -44.58
C LYS A 164 41.48 -44.94 -45.23
N ARG A 165 41.03 -45.21 -46.45
CA ARG A 165 41.62 -46.26 -47.29
C ARG A 165 43.09 -45.90 -47.51
N ALA A 166 43.99 -46.80 -47.15
CA ALA A 166 45.39 -46.74 -47.51
C ALA A 166 45.52 -46.93 -49.04
N GLN A 167 46.43 -46.17 -49.65
CA GLN A 167 46.98 -46.45 -50.98
C GLN A 167 48.04 -47.55 -50.86
#